data_AF-A0A357FZA3-F1
#
_entry.id   AF-A0A357FZA3-F1
#
_cell.length_a   1.000
_cell.length_b   1.000
_cell.length_c   1.000
_cell.angle_alpha   90.00
_cell.angle_beta   90.00
_cell.angle_gamma   90.00
#
_symmetry.space_group_name_H-M   'P 1'
#
loop_
_entity.id
_entity.type
_entity.pdbx_description
1 polymer ?
#
loop_
_entity_poly.entity_id
_entity_poly.type
_entity_poly.pdbx_seq_one_letter_code
_entity_poly.pdbx_strand_id
1 'polypeptide(L)' 'MEKPSQKPKNPCFSSGPCAKRPGWSPENLGRDTLGRSHRAKVGKSRLKEAID' A
#
# COMPACT_ATOMS: atom_id res chain seq x y z
N MET A 1 -7.89 -9.59 -34.89
CA MET A 1 -6.80 -9.16 -33.97
C MET A 1 -6.24 -10.42 -33.35
N GLU A 2 -4.99 -10.75 -33.63
CA GLU A 2 -4.40 -11.99 -33.13
C GLU A 2 -3.95 -11.79 -31.67
N LYS A 3 -4.31 -12.74 -30.80
CA LYS A 3 -4.04 -12.61 -29.37
C LYS A 3 -2.55 -12.87 -29.11
N PRO A 4 -1.86 -12.04 -28.30
CA PRO A 4 -0.49 -12.31 -27.92
C PRO A 4 -0.36 -13.67 -27.25
N SER A 5 0.61 -14.48 -27.69
CA SER A 5 0.90 -15.80 -27.12
C SER A 5 1.64 -15.73 -25.79
N GLN A 6 2.32 -14.61 -25.51
CA GLN A 6 3.07 -14.39 -24.27
C GLN A 6 2.34 -13.45 -23.32
N LYS A 7 2.36 -13.78 -22.03
CA LYS A 7 1.71 -13.02 -20.96
C LYS A 7 2.74 -12.30 -20.07
N PRO A 8 2.33 -11.23 -19.35
CA PRO A 8 3.19 -10.53 -18.40
C PRO A 8 3.63 -11.45 -17.25
N LYS A 9 4.89 -11.36 -16.84
CA LYS A 9 5.44 -12.13 -15.70
C LYS A 9 4.99 -11.60 -14.34
N ASN A 10 4.83 -10.29 -14.22
CA ASN A 10 4.23 -9.65 -13.06
C ASN A 10 3.00 -8.85 -13.52
N PRO A 11 1.81 -9.32 -13.17
CA PRO A 11 0.57 -8.70 -13.60
C PRO A 11 -0.01 -7.69 -12.60
N CYS A 12 0.80 -6.98 -11.78
CA CYS A 12 0.38 -5.96 -10.78
C CYS A 12 -0.32 -4.71 -11.39
N PHE A 13 -1.40 -4.86 -12.16
CA PHE A 13 -2.07 -3.77 -12.87
C PHE A 13 -3.39 -3.38 -12.15
N SER A 14 -3.28 -2.66 -11.04
CA SER A 14 -4.42 -2.30 -10.16
C SER A 14 -5.22 -1.09 -10.63
N SER A 15 -6.50 -1.06 -10.22
CA SER A 15 -7.16 0.14 -9.65
C SER A 15 -7.65 -0.14 -8.22
N GLY A 16 -6.83 -0.89 -7.44
CA GLY A 16 -6.98 -1.19 -6.01
C GLY A 16 -8.03 -2.25 -5.59
N PRO A 17 -7.67 -3.32 -4.83
CA PRO A 17 -6.32 -3.75 -4.43
C PRO A 17 -5.67 -4.65 -5.49
N CYS A 18 -4.33 -4.69 -5.49
CA CYS A 18 -3.55 -5.50 -6.43
C CYS A 18 -2.28 -6.02 -5.78
N ALA A 19 -1.60 -6.90 -6.49
CA ALA A 19 -0.38 -7.53 -6.05
C ALA A 19 0.62 -6.46 -5.59
N LYS A 20 1.19 -6.75 -4.41
CA LYS A 20 2.13 -5.84 -3.78
C LYS A 20 3.38 -5.79 -4.64
N ARG A 21 4.00 -4.61 -4.68
CA ARG A 21 5.25 -4.45 -5.42
C ARG A 21 6.28 -5.48 -4.93
N PRO A 22 7.12 -6.04 -5.81
CA PRO A 22 8.22 -6.88 -5.40
C PRO A 22 9.05 -6.23 -4.27
N GLY A 23 9.45 -7.01 -3.27
CA GLY A 23 10.17 -6.51 -2.09
C GLY A 23 9.31 -5.80 -1.04
N TRP A 24 7.98 -5.80 -1.19
CA TRP A 24 7.10 -5.30 -0.14
C TRP A 24 7.17 -6.18 1.13
N SER A 25 7.29 -5.54 2.29
CA SER A 25 7.36 -6.19 3.61
C SER A 25 6.45 -5.50 4.63
N PRO A 26 5.72 -6.23 5.49
CA PRO A 26 4.87 -5.66 6.55
C PRO A 26 5.62 -4.80 7.56
N GLU A 27 6.91 -5.03 7.74
CA GLU A 27 7.78 -4.32 8.69
C GLU A 27 7.96 -2.85 8.32
N ASN A 28 7.70 -2.50 7.06
CA ASN A 28 7.67 -1.11 6.60
C ASN A 28 6.45 -0.34 7.14
N LEU A 29 5.44 -1.03 7.70
CA LEU A 29 4.32 -0.39 8.38
C LEU A 29 4.71 -0.16 9.85
N GLY A 30 4.93 1.11 10.21
CA GLY A 30 5.12 1.51 11.60
C GLY A 30 3.95 1.06 12.49
N ARG A 31 4.26 0.48 13.66
CA ARG A 31 3.26 -0.06 14.62
C ARG A 31 2.93 0.90 15.76
N ASP A 32 3.55 2.07 15.78
CA ASP A 32 3.39 3.16 16.75
C ASP A 32 1.93 3.62 16.93
N THR A 33 1.11 3.50 15.88
CA THR A 33 -0.32 3.86 15.91
C THR A 33 -1.25 2.67 16.15
N LEU A 34 -0.74 1.43 16.15
CA LEU A 34 -1.56 0.24 16.30
C LEU A 34 -2.22 0.23 17.69
N GLY A 35 -3.55 0.02 17.72
CA GLY A 35 -4.34 0.02 18.96
C GLY A 35 -4.55 1.40 19.61
N ARG A 36 -4.06 2.49 18.99
CA ARG A 36 -4.26 3.86 19.48
C ARG A 36 -5.38 4.56 18.70
N SER A 37 -6.02 5.54 19.34
CA SER A 37 -7.00 6.40 18.66
C SER A 37 -6.33 7.22 17.55
N HIS A 38 -6.96 7.27 16.37
CA HIS A 38 -6.52 8.11 15.24
C HIS A 38 -6.50 9.61 15.59
N ARG A 39 -7.26 10.04 16.62
CA ARG A 39 -7.28 11.43 17.10
C ARG A 39 -6.16 11.75 18.10
N ALA A 40 -5.44 10.74 18.60
CA ALA A 40 -4.29 10.97 19.46
C ALA A 40 -3.18 11.73 18.71
N LYS A 41 -2.29 12.40 19.44
CA LYS A 41 -1.25 13.27 18.88
C LYS A 41 -0.48 12.62 17.72
N VAL A 42 -0.06 11.35 17.89
CA VAL A 42 0.69 10.59 16.86
C VAL A 42 -0.17 10.27 15.63
N GLY A 43 -1.40 9.77 15.83
CA GLY A 43 -2.31 9.44 14.73
C GLY A 43 -2.72 10.67 13.91
N LYS A 44 -3.04 11.78 14.59
CA LYS A 44 -3.39 13.05 13.94
C LYS A 44 -2.22 13.63 13.14
N SER A 45 -0.99 13.51 13.65
CA SER A 45 0.22 13.96 12.93
C SER A 45 0.44 13.20 11.63
N ARG A 46 0.26 11.87 11.63
CA ARG A 46 0.44 11.03 10.42
C ARG A 46 -0.66 11.24 9.39
N LEU A 47 -1.90 11.44 9.84
CA LEU A 47 -2.99 11.79 8.92
C LEU A 47 -2.73 13.13 8.25
N LYS A 48 -2.24 14.13 9.00
CA LYS A 48 -1.84 15.42 8.44
C LYS A 48 -0.75 15.25 7.37
N GLU A 49 0.31 14.49 7.67
CA GLU A 49 1.39 14.17 6.71
C GLU A 49 0.91 13.51 5.41
N ALA A 50 -0.15 12.70 5.46
CA ALA A 50 -0.67 12.01 4.28
C ALA A 50 -1.69 12.84 3.48
N ILE A 51 -2.21 13.91 4.06
CA ILE A 51 -3.26 14.76 3.46
C ILE A 51 -2.66 16.06 2.92
N ASP A 52 -1.70 16.66 3.63
CA ASP A 52 -0.95 17.86 3.19
C ASP A 52 0.04 17.52 2.06
#